data_AF-A0A1Y3N4V6-F1
#
_entry.id   AF-A0A1Y3N4V6-F1
#
_cell.length_a   1.000
_cell.length_b   1.000
_cell.length_c   1.000
_cell.angle_alpha   90.00
_cell.angle_beta   90.00
_cell.angle_gamma   90.00
#
_symmetry.space_group_name_H-M   'P 1'
#
loop_
_entity.id
_entity.type
_entity.pdbx_description
1 polymer ?
#
loop_
_entity_poly.entity_id
_entity_poly.type
_entity_poly.pdbx_seq_one_letter_code
_entity_poly.pdbx_strand_id
1 'polypeptide(L)'
;SYVKSIKIKNENELLQVLSNSEKELILDFDSPIDITHNIIINQSIEKLIFRGGDLSDTFILNSVDSSFFTLDIGENVKEIQLENLSIKGNLFFNNNQKILINSVFITGNIHSNFEKHINEYFRIYNLTYKPSNLSIENCIHLDGGNIEIYNSNFRGSISCQKRLLNFNGLNVYKLFIMNSKFNGEYQCSLINVDNALNVNIEKSSFEKAYSEFYGG
;
A
#
# COMPACT_ATOMS: atom_id res chain seq x y z
N SER A 1 -27.38 -6.17 10.79
CA SER A 1 -26.83 -6.86 9.61
C SER A 1 -25.70 -7.74 10.07
N TYR A 2 -25.73 -9.03 9.77
CA TYR A 2 -24.58 -9.90 10.03
C TYR A 2 -23.52 -9.59 8.97
N VAL A 3 -22.36 -9.09 9.37
CA VAL A 3 -21.24 -8.95 8.44
C VAL A 3 -20.68 -10.34 8.20
N LYS A 4 -20.83 -10.85 6.98
CA LYS A 4 -20.42 -12.21 6.62
C LYS A 4 -18.93 -12.19 6.32
N SER A 5 -18.16 -12.82 7.20
CA SER A 5 -16.77 -13.18 6.92
C SER A 5 -16.74 -14.31 5.90
N ILE A 6 -15.97 -14.16 4.84
CA ILE A 6 -15.82 -15.15 3.77
C ILE A 6 -14.37 -15.61 3.75
N LYS A 7 -14.15 -16.90 3.99
CA LYS A 7 -12.82 -17.52 3.84
C LYS A 7 -12.49 -17.66 2.36
N ILE A 8 -11.29 -17.24 1.98
CA ILE A 8 -10.77 -17.33 0.62
C ILE A 8 -9.63 -18.34 0.61
N LYS A 9 -9.69 -19.34 -0.26
CA LYS A 9 -8.69 -20.41 -0.35
C LYS A 9 -7.91 -20.42 -1.66
N ASN A 10 -8.42 -19.76 -2.69
CA ASN A 10 -7.82 -19.71 -4.02
C ASN A 10 -8.25 -18.44 -4.77
N GLU A 11 -7.58 -18.17 -5.88
CA GLU A 11 -7.85 -17.03 -6.78
C GLU A 11 -9.29 -17.02 -7.28
N ASN A 12 -9.85 -18.17 -7.70
CA ASN A 12 -11.21 -18.23 -8.24
C ASN A 12 -12.26 -17.82 -7.21
N GLU A 13 -12.13 -18.27 -5.97
CA GLU A 13 -13.01 -17.87 -4.87
C GLU A 13 -12.91 -16.37 -4.60
N LEU A 14 -11.69 -15.82 -4.61
CA LEU A 14 -11.48 -14.38 -4.45
C LEU A 14 -12.21 -13.58 -5.53
N LEU A 15 -11.98 -13.94 -6.80
CA LEU A 15 -12.59 -13.27 -7.95
C LEU A 15 -14.11 -13.38 -7.93
N GLN A 16 -14.65 -14.54 -7.56
CA GLN A 16 -16.09 -14.74 -7.43
C GLN A 16 -16.68 -13.84 -6.35
N VAL A 17 -16.05 -13.75 -5.17
CA VAL A 17 -16.55 -12.92 -4.07
C VAL A 17 -16.47 -11.43 -4.42
N LEU A 18 -15.37 -10.98 -5.01
CA LEU A 18 -15.20 -9.59 -5.45
C LEU A 18 -16.17 -9.19 -6.58
N SER A 19 -16.68 -10.16 -7.33
CA SER A 19 -17.70 -9.91 -8.37
C SER A 19 -19.12 -9.68 -7.83
N ASN A 20 -19.38 -10.00 -6.55
CA ASN A 20 -20.70 -9.85 -5.94
C ASN A 20 -20.97 -8.41 -5.46
N SER A 21 -22.24 -8.01 -5.49
CA SER A 21 -22.70 -6.66 -5.10
C SER A 21 -23.08 -6.57 -3.62
N GLU A 22 -22.14 -6.90 -2.72
CA GLU A 22 -22.32 -6.72 -1.28
C GLU A 22 -21.81 -5.35 -0.83
N LYS A 23 -22.54 -4.71 0.10
CA LYS A 23 -22.14 -3.42 0.68
C LYS A 23 -20.85 -3.52 1.48
N GLU A 24 -20.71 -4.58 2.26
CA GLU A 24 -19.54 -4.81 3.11
C GLU A 24 -19.02 -6.22 2.87
N LEU A 25 -17.71 -6.33 2.63
CA LEU A 25 -17.03 -7.60 2.39
C LEU A 25 -15.87 -7.74 3.37
N ILE A 26 -15.83 -8.87 4.08
CA ILE A 26 -14.69 -9.29 4.90
C ILE A 26 -14.14 -10.58 4.32
N LEU A 27 -12.91 -10.50 3.83
CA LEU A 27 -12.20 -11.59 3.17
C LEU A 27 -11.12 -12.10 4.12
N ASP A 28 -11.27 -13.35 4.57
CA ASP A 28 -10.33 -14.01 5.46
C ASP A 28 -9.36 -14.91 4.69
N PHE A 29 -8.07 -14.70 4.90
CA PHE A 29 -6.98 -15.47 4.29
C PHE A 29 -6.27 -16.28 5.38
N ASP A 30 -6.52 -17.59 5.42
CA ASP A 30 -5.89 -18.53 6.36
C ASP A 30 -4.77 -19.38 5.73
N SER A 31 -4.53 -19.20 4.43
CA SER A 31 -3.42 -19.80 3.68
C SER A 31 -2.93 -18.86 2.59
N PRO A 32 -1.67 -19.00 2.14
CA PRO A 32 -1.19 -18.31 0.95
C PRO A 32 -2.13 -18.53 -0.24
N ILE A 33 -2.40 -17.48 -1.00
CA ILE A 33 -3.11 -17.55 -2.27
C ILE A 33 -2.23 -16.97 -3.35
N ASP A 34 -2.00 -17.76 -4.39
CA ASP A 34 -1.35 -17.31 -5.61
C ASP A 34 -2.38 -16.68 -6.53
N ILE A 35 -2.19 -15.40 -6.84
CA ILE A 35 -2.95 -14.68 -7.85
C ILE A 35 -2.09 -14.57 -9.11
N THR A 36 -2.65 -14.97 -10.24
CA THR A 36 -1.91 -15.15 -11.51
C THR A 36 -2.18 -14.05 -12.52
N HIS A 37 -3.00 -13.06 -12.17
CA HIS A 37 -3.32 -11.90 -13.00
C HIS A 37 -3.58 -10.64 -12.15
N ASN A 38 -3.70 -9.48 -12.79
CA ASN A 38 -4.17 -8.28 -12.09
C ASN A 38 -5.60 -8.47 -11.57
N ILE A 39 -5.85 -7.99 -10.36
CA ILE A 39 -7.21 -7.92 -9.79
C ILE A 39 -7.64 -6.46 -9.84
N ILE A 40 -8.78 -6.20 -10.49
CA ILE A 40 -9.37 -4.87 -10.58
C ILE A 40 -10.73 -4.92 -9.90
N ILE A 41 -10.90 -4.11 -8.85
CA ILE A 41 -12.13 -4.03 -8.07
C ILE A 41 -12.85 -2.73 -8.42
N ASN A 42 -13.89 -2.84 -9.23
CA ASN A 42 -14.70 -1.71 -9.71
C ASN A 42 -16.14 -1.74 -9.20
N GLN A 43 -16.50 -2.78 -8.45
CA GLN A 43 -17.81 -2.95 -7.84
C GLN A 43 -18.04 -1.90 -6.76
N SER A 44 -19.29 -1.47 -6.59
CA SER A 44 -19.66 -0.55 -5.52
C SER A 44 -19.67 -1.28 -4.18
N ILE A 45 -18.68 -0.98 -3.34
CA ILE A 45 -18.50 -1.58 -2.02
C ILE A 45 -18.33 -0.44 -1.01
N GLU A 46 -19.16 -0.40 0.01
CA GLU A 46 -19.05 0.59 1.10
C GLU A 46 -17.80 0.29 1.94
N LYS A 47 -17.53 -0.98 2.26
CA LYS A 47 -16.34 -1.38 3.02
C LYS A 47 -15.77 -2.73 2.58
N LEU A 48 -14.47 -2.76 2.28
CA LEU A 48 -13.73 -3.96 1.91
C LEU A 48 -12.60 -4.21 2.92
N ILE A 49 -12.61 -5.36 3.57
CA ILE A 49 -11.59 -5.77 4.53
C ILE A 49 -10.89 -7.02 4.00
N PHE A 50 -9.58 -6.96 3.82
CA PHE A 50 -8.71 -8.11 3.66
C PHE A 50 -8.05 -8.39 5.00
N ARG A 51 -8.32 -9.56 5.58
CA ARG A 51 -7.84 -9.94 6.90
C ARG A 51 -7.08 -11.27 6.82
N GLY A 52 -5.82 -11.24 7.22
CA GLY A 52 -5.04 -12.46 7.41
C GLY A 52 -5.13 -13.02 8.82
N GLY A 53 -4.39 -14.10 9.05
CA GLY A 53 -4.16 -14.71 10.36
C GLY A 53 -2.75 -14.45 10.88
N ASP A 54 -2.05 -15.51 11.28
CA ASP A 54 -0.65 -15.44 11.70
C ASP A 54 0.25 -15.06 10.50
N LEU A 55 1.23 -14.18 10.75
CA LEU A 55 1.99 -13.36 9.79
C LEU A 55 2.90 -14.09 8.76
N SER A 56 2.67 -15.38 8.46
CA SER A 56 3.40 -16.10 7.41
C SER A 56 2.62 -16.11 6.08
N ASP A 57 3.06 -15.31 5.11
CA ASP A 57 2.78 -15.36 3.66
C ASP A 57 1.32 -15.57 3.21
N THR A 58 0.36 -14.84 3.77
CA THR A 58 -1.08 -15.04 3.53
C THR A 58 -1.62 -14.60 2.16
N PHE A 59 -0.97 -13.67 1.44
CA PHE A 59 -1.50 -13.12 0.17
C PHE A 59 -0.40 -12.86 -0.87
N ILE A 60 -0.36 -13.65 -1.93
CA ILE A 60 0.74 -13.64 -2.90
C ILE A 60 0.23 -13.30 -4.31
N LEU A 61 0.50 -12.09 -4.77
CA LEU A 61 0.30 -11.69 -6.17
C LEU A 61 1.53 -12.11 -6.99
N ASN A 62 1.59 -13.40 -7.32
CA ASN A 62 2.73 -14.01 -7.99
C ASN A 62 2.70 -13.76 -9.50
N SER A 63 3.82 -13.29 -10.05
CA SER A 63 4.00 -13.12 -11.50
C SER A 63 5.10 -14.01 -12.04
N VAL A 64 4.95 -14.41 -13.30
CA VAL A 64 5.88 -15.25 -14.06
C VAL A 64 7.18 -14.49 -14.39
N ASP A 65 7.11 -13.18 -14.60
CA ASP A 65 8.20 -12.38 -15.18
C ASP A 65 8.95 -11.51 -14.16
N SER A 66 8.98 -11.91 -12.88
CA SER A 66 9.59 -11.17 -11.76
C SER A 66 8.97 -9.81 -11.41
N SER A 67 7.95 -9.36 -12.16
CA SER A 67 7.16 -8.14 -11.94
C SER A 67 5.80 -8.47 -11.33
N PHE A 68 5.52 -8.11 -10.07
CA PHE A 68 4.25 -8.53 -9.45
C PHE A 68 2.99 -7.97 -10.13
N PHE A 69 1.90 -8.73 -10.05
CA PHE A 69 0.58 -8.22 -10.43
C PHE A 69 0.09 -7.16 -9.45
N THR A 70 -0.88 -6.37 -9.91
CA THR A 70 -1.48 -5.28 -9.16
C THR A 70 -2.86 -5.66 -8.66
N LEU A 71 -3.11 -5.39 -7.38
CA LEU A 71 -4.45 -5.23 -6.82
C LEU A 71 -4.85 -3.76 -6.96
N ASP A 72 -5.71 -3.49 -7.93
CA ASP A 72 -6.26 -2.17 -8.25
C ASP A 72 -7.64 -2.05 -7.60
N ILE A 73 -7.75 -1.13 -6.63
CA ILE A 73 -8.98 -0.86 -5.90
C ILE A 73 -9.55 0.48 -6.37
N GLY A 74 -10.59 0.39 -7.20
CA GLY A 74 -11.21 1.52 -7.89
C GLY A 74 -12.02 2.45 -6.98
N GLU A 75 -12.42 3.59 -7.55
CA GLU A 75 -13.14 4.69 -6.87
C GLU A 75 -14.51 4.31 -6.30
N ASN A 76 -15.08 3.19 -6.76
CA ASN A 76 -16.37 2.69 -6.27
C ASN A 76 -16.27 1.97 -4.91
N VAL A 77 -15.06 1.73 -4.40
CA VAL A 77 -14.81 1.20 -3.06
C VAL A 77 -14.52 2.36 -2.10
N LYS A 78 -15.37 2.59 -1.09
CA LYS A 78 -15.21 3.75 -0.20
C LYS A 78 -14.17 3.55 0.89
N GLU A 79 -14.31 2.45 1.64
CA GLU A 79 -13.45 2.13 2.77
C GLU A 79 -12.68 0.83 2.53
N ILE A 80 -11.37 0.85 2.79
CA ILE A 80 -10.48 -0.29 2.59
C ILE A 80 -9.69 -0.54 3.87
N GLN A 81 -9.58 -1.81 4.27
CA GLN A 81 -8.76 -2.25 5.39
C GLN A 81 -7.91 -3.45 4.98
N LEU A 82 -6.60 -3.35 5.16
CA LEU A 82 -5.64 -4.44 5.02
C LEU A 82 -5.07 -4.74 6.41
N GLU A 83 -5.35 -5.93 6.94
CA GLU A 83 -5.06 -6.26 8.34
C GLU A 83 -4.35 -7.61 8.47
N ASN A 84 -3.19 -7.63 9.14
CA ASN A 84 -2.44 -8.85 9.47
C ASN A 84 -2.12 -9.71 8.24
N LEU A 85 -1.63 -9.09 7.16
CA LEU A 85 -1.33 -9.76 5.89
C LEU A 85 0.15 -9.66 5.55
N SER A 86 0.66 -10.67 4.84
CA SER A 86 1.85 -10.56 4.01
C SER A 86 1.40 -10.46 2.56
N ILE A 87 1.73 -9.37 1.88
CA ILE A 87 1.39 -9.07 0.48
C ILE A 87 2.66 -9.03 -0.34
N LYS A 88 2.79 -9.94 -1.30
CA LYS A 88 3.83 -9.88 -2.33
C LYS A 88 3.18 -9.47 -3.64
N GLY A 89 3.21 -8.19 -3.97
CA GLY A 89 2.25 -7.61 -4.91
C GLY A 89 2.31 -6.10 -5.00
N ASN A 90 1.80 -5.55 -6.11
CA ASN A 90 1.58 -4.11 -6.23
C ASN A 90 0.18 -3.75 -5.75
N LEU A 91 0.05 -2.60 -5.09
CA LEU A 91 -1.23 -2.05 -4.63
C LEU A 91 -1.48 -0.72 -5.33
N PHE A 92 -2.70 -0.53 -5.84
CA PHE A 92 -3.15 0.75 -6.36
C PHE A 92 -4.48 1.15 -5.72
N PHE A 93 -4.51 2.34 -5.13
CA PHE A 93 -5.70 2.91 -4.50
C PHE A 93 -6.18 4.13 -5.29
N ASN A 94 -7.40 4.08 -5.81
CA ASN A 94 -7.94 5.11 -6.68
C ASN A 94 -9.14 5.79 -6.02
N ASN A 95 -8.94 7.02 -5.55
CA ASN A 95 -10.00 7.90 -5.05
C ASN A 95 -10.87 7.30 -3.91
N ASN A 96 -10.30 6.40 -3.11
CA ASN A 96 -10.98 5.82 -1.96
C ASN A 96 -11.03 6.83 -0.79
N GLN A 97 -12.14 6.84 -0.06
CA GLN A 97 -12.40 7.82 1.01
C GLN A 97 -11.57 7.52 2.27
N LYS A 98 -11.42 6.23 2.63
CA LYS A 98 -10.71 5.80 3.83
C LYS A 98 -9.88 4.55 3.55
N ILE A 99 -8.60 4.58 3.91
CA ILE A 99 -7.70 3.44 3.78
C ILE A 99 -7.00 3.20 5.11
N LEU A 100 -7.01 1.95 5.56
CA LEU A 100 -6.26 1.49 6.72
C LEU A 100 -5.37 0.31 6.32
N ILE A 101 -4.07 0.45 6.53
CA ILE A 101 -3.10 -0.63 6.48
C ILE A 101 -2.59 -0.84 7.90
N ASN A 102 -2.79 -2.02 8.47
CA ASN A 102 -2.44 -2.30 9.86
C ASN A 102 -1.76 -3.67 10.00
N SER A 103 -0.53 -3.67 10.53
CA SER A 103 0.26 -4.88 10.75
C SER A 103 0.42 -5.72 9.47
N VAL A 104 0.85 -5.06 8.40
CA VAL A 104 1.03 -5.69 7.07
C VAL A 104 2.52 -5.75 6.73
N PHE A 105 2.94 -6.83 6.07
CA PHE A 105 4.22 -6.91 5.37
C PHE A 105 3.97 -6.76 3.87
N ILE A 106 4.67 -5.84 3.20
CA ILE A 106 4.52 -5.61 1.76
C ILE A 106 5.86 -5.78 1.06
N THR A 107 5.89 -6.62 0.01
CA THR A 107 6.95 -6.67 -1.00
C THR A 107 6.37 -6.31 -2.37
N GLY A 108 6.63 -5.10 -2.84
CA GLY A 108 6.03 -4.59 -4.08
C GLY A 108 5.95 -3.07 -4.11
N ASN A 109 5.08 -2.52 -4.96
CA ASN A 109 4.88 -1.08 -5.08
C ASN A 109 3.54 -0.66 -4.46
N ILE A 110 3.48 0.54 -3.88
CA ILE A 110 2.23 1.12 -3.35
C ILE A 110 1.97 2.44 -4.03
N HIS A 111 0.90 2.51 -4.80
CA HIS A 111 0.52 3.69 -5.56
C HIS A 111 -0.86 4.19 -5.13
N SER A 112 -1.08 5.50 -5.18
CA SER A 112 -2.42 6.08 -5.00
C SER A 112 -2.66 7.32 -5.84
N ASN A 113 -3.93 7.57 -6.17
CA ASN A 113 -4.39 8.80 -6.80
C ASN A 113 -5.68 9.29 -6.12
N PHE A 114 -5.67 10.51 -5.56
CA PHE A 114 -6.81 11.15 -4.90
C PHE A 114 -7.17 12.53 -5.48
N GLU A 115 -7.02 12.72 -6.80
CA GLU A 115 -7.32 13.99 -7.48
C GLU A 115 -8.82 14.29 -7.58
N LYS A 116 -9.69 13.28 -7.63
CA LYS A 116 -11.13 13.47 -7.88
C LYS A 116 -11.97 13.57 -6.60
N HIS A 117 -11.58 12.85 -5.55
CA HIS A 117 -12.34 12.73 -4.32
C HIS A 117 -11.49 13.08 -3.10
N ILE A 118 -12.12 13.74 -2.12
CA ILE A 118 -11.46 14.06 -0.87
C ILE A 118 -11.29 12.77 -0.08
N ASN A 119 -10.06 12.28 -0.02
CA ASN A 119 -9.67 11.23 0.91
C ASN A 119 -9.67 11.79 2.33
N GLU A 120 -10.44 11.17 3.22
CA GLU A 120 -10.49 11.55 4.64
C GLU A 120 -9.21 11.15 5.34
N TYR A 121 -8.76 9.91 5.13
CA TYR A 121 -7.47 9.42 5.60
C TYR A 121 -6.94 8.24 4.80
N PHE A 122 -5.62 8.13 4.79
CA PHE A 122 -4.86 6.94 4.46
C PHE A 122 -3.88 6.67 5.60
N ARG A 123 -4.24 5.72 6.46
CA ARG A 123 -3.51 5.38 7.67
C ARG A 123 -2.69 4.12 7.50
N ILE A 124 -1.43 4.18 7.88
CA ILE A 124 -0.48 3.07 7.83
C ILE A 124 0.09 2.86 9.24
N TYR A 125 -0.20 1.70 9.82
CA TYR A 125 0.28 1.29 11.14
C TYR A 125 1.06 -0.01 11.04
N ASN A 126 2.22 -0.06 11.71
CA ASN A 126 3.02 -1.29 11.85
C ASN A 126 3.34 -1.96 10.50
N LEU A 127 3.53 -1.17 9.44
CA LEU A 127 3.88 -1.68 8.11
C LEU A 127 5.36 -2.07 8.10
N THR A 128 5.68 -3.23 7.57
CA THR A 128 7.04 -3.56 7.12
C THR A 128 7.07 -3.60 5.60
N TYR A 129 7.82 -2.69 4.99
CA TYR A 129 7.88 -2.52 3.54
C TYR A 129 9.26 -2.87 2.97
N LYS A 130 9.25 -3.58 1.83
CA LYS A 130 10.39 -3.78 0.94
C LYS A 130 9.94 -3.61 -0.52
N PRO A 131 10.78 -3.07 -1.41
CA PRO A 131 10.43 -3.02 -2.81
C PRO A 131 10.53 -4.41 -3.46
N SER A 132 9.89 -4.55 -4.61
CA SER A 132 10.17 -5.68 -5.51
C SER A 132 11.54 -5.52 -6.19
N ASN A 133 11.96 -6.53 -6.94
CA ASN A 133 13.16 -6.45 -7.79
C ASN A 133 12.92 -5.61 -9.06
N LEU A 134 11.68 -5.24 -9.36
CA LEU A 134 11.34 -4.41 -10.51
C LEU A 134 11.80 -2.97 -10.26
N SER A 135 12.66 -2.46 -11.13
CA SER A 135 13.14 -1.09 -11.05
C SER A 135 12.03 -0.11 -11.45
N ILE A 136 11.70 0.81 -10.54
CA ILE A 136 10.66 1.83 -10.70
C ILE A 136 11.18 3.18 -10.16
N GLU A 137 10.63 4.29 -10.64
CA GLU A 137 11.04 5.61 -10.17
C GLU A 137 10.81 5.78 -8.66
N ASN A 138 9.59 5.55 -8.19
CA ASN A 138 9.22 5.67 -6.79
C ASN A 138 8.54 4.38 -6.34
N CYS A 139 9.08 3.78 -5.29
CA CYS A 139 8.61 2.50 -4.76
C CYS A 139 7.25 2.63 -4.05
N ILE A 140 7.07 3.74 -3.33
CA ILE A 140 5.79 4.19 -2.78
C ILE A 140 5.51 5.56 -3.41
N HIS A 141 4.41 5.68 -4.14
CA HIS A 141 4.03 6.89 -4.85
C HIS A 141 2.61 7.31 -4.49
N LEU A 142 2.48 8.37 -3.71
CA LEU A 142 1.21 8.82 -3.15
C LEU A 142 0.83 10.19 -3.73
N ASP A 143 -0.04 10.19 -4.73
CA ASP A 143 -0.65 11.42 -5.26
C ASP A 143 -1.93 11.74 -4.48
N GLY A 144 -1.78 12.68 -3.55
CA GLY A 144 -2.81 13.15 -2.63
C GLY A 144 -3.04 12.24 -1.42
N GLY A 145 -4.15 12.48 -0.72
CA GLY A 145 -4.58 11.72 0.46
C GLY A 145 -4.04 12.28 1.79
N ASN A 146 -4.86 12.25 2.84
CA ASN A 146 -4.41 12.62 4.18
C ASN A 146 -3.63 11.44 4.79
N ILE A 147 -2.32 11.42 4.57
CA ILE A 147 -1.45 10.30 4.90
C ILE A 147 -1.00 10.38 6.36
N GLU A 148 -1.20 9.32 7.12
CA GLU A 148 -0.66 9.17 8.46
C GLU A 148 0.10 7.84 8.59
N ILE A 149 1.39 7.87 8.93
CA ILE A 149 2.27 6.70 9.03
C ILE A 149 2.78 6.59 10.48
N TYR A 150 2.60 5.42 11.09
CA TYR A 150 3.00 5.15 12.46
C TYR A 150 3.74 3.83 12.59
N ASN A 151 4.77 3.81 13.43
CA ASN A 151 5.45 2.58 13.88
C ASN A 151 5.86 1.65 12.73
N SER A 152 6.24 2.21 11.58
CA SER A 152 6.44 1.44 10.35
C SER A 152 7.91 1.43 9.94
N ASN A 153 8.33 0.40 9.22
CA ASN A 153 9.70 0.19 8.77
C ASN A 153 9.74 0.04 7.25
N PHE A 154 10.51 0.90 6.60
CA PHE A 154 10.65 0.97 5.15
C PHE A 154 12.10 0.72 4.78
N ARG A 155 12.34 -0.34 4.02
CA ARG A 155 13.65 -0.64 3.44
C ARG A 155 13.58 -0.41 1.94
N GLY A 156 14.43 0.47 1.42
CA GLY A 156 14.63 0.66 0.00
C GLY A 156 15.67 -0.29 -0.59
N SER A 157 15.84 -0.19 -1.89
CA SER A 157 16.90 -0.88 -2.64
C SER A 157 17.18 -0.13 -3.94
N ILE A 158 18.15 -0.61 -4.72
CA ILE A 158 18.43 -0.08 -6.07
C ILE A 158 17.23 -0.11 -7.01
N SER A 159 16.18 -0.88 -6.71
CA SER A 159 14.95 -0.87 -7.50
C SER A 159 14.13 0.43 -7.34
N CYS A 160 14.37 1.22 -6.29
CA CYS A 160 13.75 2.54 -6.10
C CYS A 160 14.64 3.63 -6.71
N GLN A 161 14.50 3.89 -8.02
CA GLN A 161 15.46 4.70 -8.79
C GLN A 161 15.55 6.16 -8.32
N LYS A 162 14.41 6.78 -7.99
CA LYS A 162 14.37 8.16 -7.49
C LYS A 162 14.18 8.16 -5.98
N ARG A 163 13.07 7.62 -5.46
CA ARG A 163 12.73 7.71 -4.03
C ARG A 163 12.10 6.42 -3.51
N LEU A 164 12.34 6.13 -2.23
CA LEU A 164 11.60 5.10 -1.51
C LEU A 164 10.13 5.49 -1.34
N LEU A 165 9.88 6.73 -0.92
CA LEU A 165 8.55 7.31 -0.77
C LEU A 165 8.49 8.68 -1.44
N ASN A 166 7.51 8.86 -2.33
CA ASN A 166 7.16 10.14 -2.92
C ASN A 166 5.73 10.49 -2.53
N PHE A 167 5.54 11.65 -1.90
CA PHE A 167 4.23 12.20 -1.57
C PHE A 167 4.02 13.53 -2.26
N ASN A 168 2.94 13.65 -3.03
CA ASN A 168 2.48 14.88 -3.64
C ASN A 168 1.14 15.27 -3.01
N GLY A 169 1.11 16.33 -2.19
CA GLY A 169 -0.08 16.69 -1.41
C GLY A 169 -1.13 17.50 -2.16
N LEU A 170 -0.93 17.82 -3.44
CA LEU A 170 -1.89 18.57 -4.27
C LEU A 170 -2.38 19.89 -3.64
N ASN A 171 -1.55 20.52 -2.81
CA ASN A 171 -1.79 21.73 -2.02
C ASN A 171 -2.94 21.65 -1.00
N VAL A 172 -3.55 20.47 -0.80
CA VAL A 172 -4.72 20.30 0.07
C VAL A 172 -4.54 19.18 1.10
N TYR A 173 -3.63 18.25 0.85
CA TYR A 173 -3.42 17.07 1.67
C TYR A 173 -2.22 17.18 2.59
N LYS A 174 -2.29 16.44 3.70
CA LYS A 174 -1.31 16.47 4.79
C LYS A 174 -0.55 15.16 4.86
N LEU A 175 0.69 15.23 5.33
CA LEU A 175 1.53 14.08 5.66
C LEU A 175 1.93 14.14 7.13
N PHE A 176 1.65 13.06 7.86
CA PHE A 176 2.11 12.85 9.22
C PHE A 176 2.89 11.53 9.30
N ILE A 177 4.11 11.55 9.84
CA ILE A 177 4.94 10.36 10.04
C ILE A 177 5.43 10.36 11.48
N MET A 178 5.18 9.30 12.24
CA MET A 178 5.66 9.15 13.61
C MET A 178 6.28 7.79 13.87
N ASN A 179 7.37 7.80 14.66
CA ASN A 179 8.03 6.59 15.18
C ASN A 179 8.32 5.55 14.10
N SER A 180 8.74 6.00 12.91
CA SER A 180 8.95 5.14 11.75
C SER A 180 10.41 5.17 11.31
N LYS A 181 10.86 4.10 10.65
CA LYS A 181 12.24 3.93 10.19
C LYS A 181 12.29 3.83 8.68
N PHE A 182 13.15 4.62 8.06
CA PHE A 182 13.44 4.59 6.62
C PHE A 182 14.91 4.26 6.42
N ASN A 183 15.20 3.23 5.65
CA ASN A 183 16.56 2.79 5.37
C ASN A 183 16.75 2.59 3.86
N GLY A 184 17.70 3.33 3.28
CA GLY A 184 17.95 3.33 1.83
C GLY A 184 18.99 2.31 1.38
N GLU A 185 19.63 1.63 2.34
CA GLU A 185 20.69 0.64 2.12
C GLU A 185 21.83 1.15 1.23
N TYR A 186 22.10 2.46 1.28
CA TYR A 186 23.03 3.22 0.43
C TYR A 186 22.72 3.14 -1.07
N GLN A 187 21.49 2.74 -1.44
CA GLN A 187 21.07 2.50 -2.82
C GLN A 187 19.90 3.35 -3.29
N CYS A 188 19.13 3.96 -2.38
CA CYS A 188 18.03 4.86 -2.76
C CYS A 188 17.94 6.10 -1.85
N SER A 189 17.51 7.21 -2.43
CA SER A 189 17.05 8.35 -1.63
C SER A 189 15.71 8.00 -0.96
N LEU A 190 15.43 8.61 0.19
CA LEU A 190 14.33 8.16 1.05
C LEU A 190 12.99 8.80 0.71
N ILE A 191 12.78 10.03 1.16
CA ILE A 191 11.48 10.70 1.06
C ILE A 191 11.60 11.92 0.16
N ASN A 192 10.63 12.08 -0.74
CA ASN A 192 10.30 13.34 -1.37
C ASN A 192 8.89 13.76 -0.97
N VAL A 193 8.72 15.03 -0.62
CA VAL A 193 7.43 15.64 -0.33
C VAL A 193 7.28 16.88 -1.18
N ASP A 194 6.20 16.94 -1.95
CA ASP A 194 5.86 18.06 -2.81
C ASP A 194 4.40 18.51 -2.55
N ASN A 195 4.12 19.80 -2.76
CA ASN A 195 2.79 20.42 -2.68
C ASN A 195 1.96 19.98 -1.46
N ALA A 196 2.57 19.77 -0.29
CA ALA A 196 1.83 19.36 0.91
C ALA A 196 1.25 20.57 1.64
N LEU A 197 0.00 20.47 2.08
CA LEU A 197 -0.63 21.51 2.92
C LEU A 197 0.07 21.59 4.29
N ASN A 198 0.43 20.44 4.84
CA ASN A 198 1.22 20.35 6.08
C ASN A 198 2.01 19.05 6.09
N VAL A 199 3.21 19.09 6.66
CA VAL A 199 4.09 17.94 6.84
C VAL A 199 4.60 17.94 8.27
N ASN A 200 4.40 16.83 8.97
CA ASN A 200 4.99 16.61 10.28
C ASN A 200 5.65 15.24 10.36
N ILE A 201 6.91 15.21 10.78
CA ILE A 201 7.71 13.99 10.91
C ILE A 201 8.34 13.99 12.30
N GLU A 202 7.89 13.08 13.17
CA GLU A 202 8.29 13.01 14.57
C GLU A 202 8.92 11.68 14.93
N LYS A 203 9.95 11.70 15.78
CA LYS A 203 10.56 10.50 16.40
C LYS A 203 10.92 9.40 15.40
N SER A 204 11.24 9.76 14.16
CA SER A 204 11.50 8.83 13.06
C SER A 204 12.99 8.83 12.70
N SER A 205 13.49 7.71 12.18
CA SER A 205 14.89 7.59 11.76
C SER A 205 15.04 7.42 10.25
N PHE A 206 16.09 8.02 9.72
CA PHE A 206 16.46 8.02 8.31
C PHE A 206 17.93 7.60 8.21
N GLU A 207 18.16 6.41 7.65
CA GLU A 207 19.48 5.77 7.68
C GLU A 207 19.90 5.32 6.28
N LYS A 208 21.22 5.35 6.03
CA LYS A 208 21.83 4.83 4.79
C LYS A 208 21.13 5.32 3.51
N ALA A 209 20.73 6.59 3.46
CA ALA A 209 20.18 7.17 2.25
C ALA A 209 21.26 7.26 1.16
N TYR A 210 20.89 7.03 -0.09
CA TYR A 210 21.73 7.39 -1.23
C TYR A 210 21.49 8.85 -1.62
N SER A 211 22.57 9.53 -1.98
CA SER A 211 22.55 10.86 -2.57
C SER A 211 23.56 10.88 -3.72
N GLU A 212 23.11 11.21 -4.93
CA GLU A 212 24.00 11.59 -6.02
C GLU A 212 24.59 12.97 -5.71
N PHE A 213 25.71 13.01 -5.01
CA PHE A 213 26.59 14.17 -5.05
C PHE A 213 27.80 13.83 -5.91
N TYR A 214 27.82 14.35 -7.15
CA TYR A 214 29.07 14.86 -7.71
C TYR A 214 29.35 16.17 -6.97
N GLY A 215 30.13 16.09 -5.88
CA GLY A 215 30.55 17.28 -5.15
C GLY A 215 31.47 18.16 -6.01
N GLY A 216 31.12 19.43 -6.15
CA GLY A 216 32.06 20.52 -6.41
C GLY A 216 32.57 21.12 -5.11
#